data_AF-A0A5E7KNC1-F1
#
_entry.id   AF-A0A5E7KNC1-F1
#
_cell.length_a   1.000
_cell.length_b   1.000
_cell.length_c   1.000
_cell.angle_alpha   90.00
_cell.angle_beta   90.00
_cell.angle_gamma   90.00
#
_symmetry.space_group_name_H-M   'P 1'
#
loop_
_entity.id
_entity.type
_entity.pdbx_description
1 polymer ?
#
loop_
_entity_poly.entity_id
_entity_poly.type
_entity_poly.pdbx_seq_one_letter_code
_entity_poly.pdbx_strand_id
1 'polypeptide(L)'
;MRFLPGLICLLPLLSPLAHAELIDDVNDRGELRIALEANTPPFNFKDDGQLSGFEVELGQLLANELDVRADFVVTDSSDLLTGVESGKYDIAINHITETPALKDRFDFSEPYLHTDAHLIAQKDEPPRSILLVQSLTEEKPKAAPAENLAIPFQKGNPAFHASLENALQRIKADGRLEALEKKWFEAETSVAPNP
;
A
#
# COMPACT_ATOMS: atom_id res chain seq x y z
N MET A 1 35.51 44.56 46.64
CA MET A 1 35.17 43.33 45.86
C MET A 1 33.83 42.82 46.38
N ARG A 2 32.72 43.09 45.67
CA ARG A 2 31.36 42.68 46.09
C ARG A 2 30.94 41.52 45.19
N PHE A 3 30.70 40.35 45.78
CA PHE A 3 30.20 39.16 45.11
C PHE A 3 28.71 39.33 44.79
N LEU A 4 28.34 39.10 43.53
CA LEU A 4 26.95 39.01 43.07
C LEU A 4 26.62 37.51 42.92
N PRO A 5 25.66 36.94 43.66
CA PRO A 5 25.28 35.55 43.49
C PRO A 5 24.42 35.41 42.22
N GLY A 6 24.85 34.54 41.32
CA GLY A 6 24.19 34.27 40.06
C GLY A 6 22.81 33.64 40.26
N LEU A 7 21.81 34.26 39.63
CA LEU A 7 20.48 33.71 39.42
C LEU A 7 20.59 32.66 38.30
N ILE A 8 20.64 31.37 38.66
CA ILE A 8 20.50 30.27 37.70
C ILE A 8 19.02 30.18 37.33
N CYS A 9 18.64 30.79 36.20
CA CYS A 9 17.35 30.54 35.56
C CYS A 9 17.35 29.11 35.01
N LEU A 10 16.67 28.21 35.73
CA LEU A 10 16.34 26.87 35.24
C LEU A 10 15.25 27.02 34.17
N LEU A 11 15.64 27.12 32.90
CA LEU A 11 14.71 27.00 31.78
C LEU A 11 14.13 25.58 31.79
N PRO A 12 12.80 25.39 31.87
CA PRO A 12 12.23 24.08 31.62
C PRO A 12 12.53 23.75 30.15
N LEU A 13 13.30 22.67 29.94
CA LEU A 13 13.40 22.00 28.64
C LEU A 13 11.97 21.60 28.27
N LEU A 14 11.35 22.42 27.43
CA LEU A 14 10.14 22.05 26.72
C LEU A 14 10.58 20.97 25.73
N SER A 15 10.58 19.71 26.19
CA SER A 15 10.79 18.56 25.32
C SER A 15 9.76 18.69 24.19
N PRO A 16 10.18 18.71 22.91
CA PRO A 16 9.21 18.64 21.83
C PRO A 16 8.39 17.38 22.05
N LEU A 17 7.08 17.59 22.08
CA LEU A 17 6.01 16.62 22.15
C LEU A 17 6.44 15.31 21.49
N ALA A 18 6.84 14.31 22.28
CA ALA A 18 6.93 12.94 21.82
C ALA A 18 5.48 12.50 21.61
N HIS A 19 4.91 12.79 20.44
CA HIS A 19 3.73 12.07 19.98
C HIS A 19 4.14 10.61 19.88
N ALA A 20 3.33 9.72 20.47
CA ALA A 20 3.51 8.29 20.24
C ALA A 20 3.35 8.07 18.73
N GLU A 21 4.42 7.62 18.09
CA GLU A 21 4.41 7.33 16.66
C GLU A 21 3.78 5.96 16.44
N LEU A 22 3.06 5.79 15.32
CA LEU A 22 2.48 4.51 14.94
C LEU A 22 3.51 3.36 14.94
N ILE A 23 4.78 3.64 14.61
CA ILE A 23 5.83 2.61 14.61
C ILE A 23 6.14 2.06 16.02
N ASP A 24 6.04 2.90 17.04
CA ASP A 24 6.25 2.47 18.43
C ASP A 24 5.11 1.53 18.85
N ASP A 25 3.85 1.88 18.53
CA ASP A 25 2.68 1.04 18.81
C ASP A 25 2.71 -0.30 18.08
N VAL A 26 3.20 -0.33 16.83
CA VAL A 26 3.40 -1.55 16.03
C VAL A 26 4.47 -2.44 16.69
N ASN A 27 5.60 -1.85 17.07
CA ASN A 27 6.71 -2.59 17.69
C ASN A 27 6.36 -3.12 19.08
N ASP A 28 5.72 -2.29 19.92
CA ASP A 28 5.31 -2.66 21.27
C ASP A 28 4.29 -3.81 21.27
N ARG A 29 3.41 -3.84 20.27
CA ARG A 29 2.43 -4.93 20.09
C ARG A 29 3.01 -6.15 19.37
N GLY A 30 4.10 -5.97 18.60
CA GLY A 30 4.76 -7.04 17.84
C GLY A 30 3.95 -7.54 16.64
N GLU A 31 3.04 -6.71 16.10
CA GLU A 31 2.25 -7.02 14.92
C GLU A 31 1.88 -5.76 14.13
N LEU A 32 1.70 -5.92 12.82
CA LEU A 32 1.18 -4.91 11.89
C LEU A 32 -0.26 -5.27 11.54
N ARG A 33 -1.24 -4.43 11.89
CA ARG A 33 -2.66 -4.63 11.56
C ARG A 33 -2.94 -4.15 10.14
N ILE A 34 -3.26 -5.09 9.26
CA ILE A 34 -3.45 -4.86 7.82
C ILE A 34 -4.91 -5.08 7.46
N ALA A 35 -5.60 -4.02 7.05
CA ALA A 35 -6.99 -4.11 6.59
C ALA A 35 -7.10 -4.41 5.10
N LEU A 36 -8.03 -5.31 4.74
CA LEU A 36 -8.38 -5.67 3.36
C LEU A 36 -9.82 -6.23 3.30
N GLU A 37 -10.40 -6.38 2.10
CA GLU A 37 -11.78 -6.89 1.94
C GLU A 37 -11.87 -8.40 1.67
N ALA A 38 -10.79 -9.01 1.21
CA ALA A 38 -10.67 -10.42 0.85
C ALA A 38 -11.67 -10.91 -0.22
N ASN A 39 -11.95 -10.08 -1.23
CA ASN A 39 -12.99 -10.35 -2.23
C ASN A 39 -12.54 -10.15 -3.70
N THR A 40 -11.27 -9.81 -3.95
CA THR A 40 -10.76 -9.39 -5.26
C THR A 40 -9.53 -10.22 -5.69
N PRO A 41 -9.69 -11.38 -6.34
CA PRO A 41 -8.57 -12.10 -6.96
C PRO A 41 -8.00 -11.32 -8.16
N PRO A 42 -6.68 -11.42 -8.44
CA PRO A 42 -5.65 -12.12 -7.68
C PRO A 42 -5.03 -11.27 -6.54
N PHE A 43 -5.61 -10.11 -6.22
CA PHE A 43 -5.06 -9.13 -5.27
C PHE A 43 -5.19 -9.56 -3.81
N ASN A 44 -6.40 -9.65 -3.29
CA ASN A 44 -6.69 -10.18 -1.96
C ASN A 44 -8.04 -10.89 -1.98
N PHE A 45 -8.06 -12.17 -1.61
CA PHE A 45 -9.26 -13.00 -1.68
C PHE A 45 -9.19 -14.14 -0.67
N LYS A 46 -10.29 -14.89 -0.54
CA LYS A 46 -10.31 -16.15 0.20
C LYS A 46 -10.26 -17.33 -0.77
N ASP A 47 -9.28 -18.21 -0.55
CA ASP A 47 -9.16 -19.52 -1.20
C ASP A 47 -9.34 -20.60 -0.12
N ASP A 48 -10.33 -21.49 -0.29
CA ASP A 48 -10.72 -22.48 0.73
C ASP A 48 -10.84 -21.90 2.16
N GLY A 49 -11.36 -20.67 2.26
CA GLY A 49 -11.56 -19.95 3.51
C GLY A 49 -10.29 -19.31 4.11
N GLN A 50 -9.14 -19.45 3.47
CA GLN A 50 -7.87 -18.84 3.87
C GLN A 50 -7.58 -17.58 3.05
N LEU A 51 -6.98 -16.57 3.66
CA LEU A 51 -6.54 -15.38 2.94
C LEU A 51 -5.41 -15.72 1.97
N SER A 52 -5.57 -15.25 0.74
CA SER A 52 -4.66 -15.49 -0.37
C SER A 52 -4.62 -14.28 -1.30
N GLY A 53 -3.57 -14.16 -2.11
CA GLY A 53 -3.41 -13.11 -3.10
C GLY A 53 -2.13 -12.30 -2.96
N PHE A 54 -1.84 -11.52 -3.99
CA PHE A 54 -0.69 -10.65 -4.11
C PHE A 54 -0.52 -9.71 -2.90
N GLU A 55 -1.59 -9.03 -2.49
CA GLU A 55 -1.58 -8.04 -1.41
C GLU A 55 -1.48 -8.68 -0.02
N VAL A 56 -1.95 -9.92 0.12
CA VAL A 56 -1.76 -10.72 1.34
C VAL A 56 -0.29 -11.09 1.50
N GLU A 57 0.36 -11.56 0.42
CA GLU A 57 1.79 -11.88 0.48
C GLU A 57 2.67 -10.63 0.61
N LEU A 58 2.30 -9.51 -0.03
CA LEU A 58 2.97 -8.23 0.15
C LEU A 58 2.87 -7.76 1.61
N GLY A 59 1.68 -7.81 2.21
CA GLY A 59 1.49 -7.46 3.62
C GLY A 59 2.34 -8.30 4.57
N GLN A 60 2.47 -9.60 4.28
CA GLN A 60 3.34 -10.48 5.05
C GLN A 60 4.82 -10.11 4.92
N LEU A 61 5.28 -9.76 3.70
CA LEU A 61 6.66 -9.30 3.49
C LEU A 61 6.94 -7.99 4.23
N LEU A 62 6.00 -7.03 4.20
CA LEU A 62 6.14 -5.76 4.90
C LEU A 62 6.24 -5.97 6.41
N ALA A 63 5.37 -6.79 6.99
CA ALA A 63 5.44 -7.11 8.42
C ALA A 63 6.79 -7.77 8.79
N ASN A 64 7.29 -8.69 7.95
CA ASN A 64 8.59 -9.32 8.16
C ASN A 64 9.76 -8.33 8.11
N GLU A 65 9.75 -7.36 7.19
CA GLU A 65 10.77 -6.30 7.12
C GLU A 65 10.76 -5.35 8.32
N LEU A 66 9.58 -5.21 8.95
CA LEU A 66 9.39 -4.44 10.18
C LEU A 66 9.64 -5.29 11.45
N ASP A 67 10.05 -6.55 11.32
CA ASP A 67 10.30 -7.50 12.42
C ASP A 67 9.07 -7.73 13.33
N VAL A 68 7.87 -7.73 12.72
CA VAL A 68 6.60 -7.97 13.41
C VAL A 68 5.74 -9.01 12.67
N ARG A 69 4.69 -9.52 13.33
CA ARG A 69 3.72 -10.42 12.68
C ARG A 69 2.72 -9.65 11.82
N ALA A 70 2.29 -10.20 10.70
CA ALA A 70 1.12 -9.66 10.00
C ALA A 70 -0.17 -10.09 10.74
N ASP A 71 -1.05 -9.13 11.04
CA ASP A 71 -2.39 -9.37 11.55
C ASP A 71 -3.41 -8.84 10.54
N PHE A 72 -3.98 -9.74 9.74
CA PHE A 72 -4.93 -9.36 8.69
C PHE A 72 -6.34 -9.23 9.24
N VAL A 73 -6.96 -8.07 9.00
CA VAL A 73 -8.36 -7.83 9.34
C VAL A 73 -9.18 -7.73 8.06
N VAL A 74 -10.06 -8.71 7.86
CA VAL A 74 -11.07 -8.67 6.81
C VAL A 74 -12.19 -7.73 7.23
N THR A 75 -12.41 -6.66 6.47
CA THR A 75 -13.44 -5.64 6.75
C THR A 75 -14.18 -5.23 5.48
N ASP A 76 -15.24 -4.45 5.63
CA ASP A 76 -16.02 -3.91 4.51
C ASP A 76 -15.43 -2.58 4.02
N SER A 77 -15.62 -2.27 2.73
CA SER A 77 -15.12 -1.03 2.09
C SER A 77 -15.42 0.27 2.86
N SER A 78 -16.57 0.36 3.55
CA SER A 78 -16.94 1.54 4.34
C SER A 78 -16.13 1.73 5.64
N ASP A 79 -15.60 0.64 6.21
CA ASP A 79 -14.82 0.65 7.46
C ASP A 79 -13.30 0.65 7.20
N LEU A 80 -12.85 0.25 6.00
CA LEU A 80 -11.44 0.08 5.68
C LEU A 80 -10.61 1.35 5.91
N LEU A 81 -10.93 2.44 5.21
CA LEU A 81 -10.19 3.71 5.33
C LEU A 81 -10.47 4.46 6.64
N THR A 82 -11.71 4.40 7.15
CA THR A 82 -12.07 5.05 8.42
C THR A 82 -11.43 4.33 9.61
N GLY A 83 -11.22 3.02 9.51
CA GLY A 83 -10.48 2.21 10.46
C GLY A 83 -8.98 2.57 10.48
N VAL A 84 -8.37 2.81 9.32
CA VAL A 84 -7.00 3.34 9.25
C VAL A 84 -6.93 4.73 9.89
N GLU A 85 -7.82 5.64 9.50
CA GLU A 85 -7.83 7.04 9.99
C GLU A 85 -7.97 7.13 11.52
N SER A 86 -8.73 6.21 12.11
CA SER A 86 -8.96 6.14 13.56
C SER A 86 -7.95 5.29 14.34
N GLY A 87 -7.08 4.53 13.67
CA GLY A 87 -6.10 3.64 14.32
C GLY A 87 -6.62 2.30 14.77
N LYS A 88 -7.81 1.94 14.29
CA LYS A 88 -8.30 0.57 14.35
C LYS A 88 -7.38 -0.38 13.57
N TYR A 89 -6.79 0.11 12.47
CA TYR A 89 -5.80 -0.57 11.64
C TYR A 89 -4.58 0.33 11.44
N ASP A 90 -3.42 -0.28 11.20
CA ASP A 90 -2.17 0.47 11.01
C ASP A 90 -2.05 0.89 9.53
N ILE A 91 -2.37 -0.04 8.62
CA ILE A 91 -2.36 0.17 7.16
C ILE A 91 -3.56 -0.51 6.50
N ALA A 92 -3.85 -0.13 5.25
CA ALA A 92 -4.72 -0.90 4.36
C ALA A 92 -4.01 -1.26 3.05
N ILE A 93 -4.14 -2.51 2.61
CA ILE A 93 -3.64 -2.98 1.31
C ILE A 93 -4.81 -3.59 0.55
N ASN A 94 -5.47 -2.77 -0.27
CA ASN A 94 -6.70 -3.13 -0.97
C ASN A 94 -6.87 -2.29 -2.26
N HIS A 95 -5.88 -2.37 -3.16
CA HIS A 95 -5.82 -1.74 -4.48
C HIS A 95 -6.20 -0.25 -4.48
N ILE A 96 -5.64 0.47 -3.50
CA ILE A 96 -5.98 1.88 -3.26
C ILE A 96 -5.11 2.76 -4.14
N THR A 97 -5.74 3.45 -5.08
CA THR A 97 -5.07 4.54 -5.82
C THR A 97 -4.99 5.78 -4.94
N GLU A 98 -3.79 6.34 -4.80
CA GLU A 98 -3.63 7.62 -4.13
C GLU A 98 -4.35 8.76 -4.88
N THR A 99 -5.15 9.55 -4.16
CA THR A 99 -5.85 10.71 -4.73
C THR A 99 -5.60 11.95 -3.87
N PRO A 100 -5.71 13.18 -4.43
CA PRO A 100 -5.58 14.41 -3.65
C PRO A 100 -6.50 14.44 -2.42
N ALA A 101 -7.75 13.97 -2.57
CA ALA A 101 -8.72 13.91 -1.48
C ALA A 101 -8.30 12.94 -0.36
N LEU A 102 -7.63 11.84 -0.69
CA LEU A 102 -7.10 10.92 0.32
C LEU A 102 -5.80 11.45 0.93
N LYS A 103 -4.93 12.11 0.17
CA LYS A 103 -3.69 12.74 0.70
C LYS A 103 -3.95 13.84 1.73
N ASP A 104 -5.14 14.45 1.70
CA ASP A 104 -5.56 15.37 2.75
C ASP A 104 -5.78 14.68 4.10
N ARG A 105 -6.11 13.39 4.11
CA ARG A 105 -6.50 12.60 5.29
C ARG A 105 -5.48 11.54 5.71
N PHE A 106 -4.69 11.04 4.78
CA PHE A 106 -3.75 9.93 4.96
C PHE A 106 -2.37 10.32 4.42
N ASP A 107 -1.34 9.74 5.04
CA ASP A 107 -0.05 9.59 4.38
C ASP A 107 -0.04 8.27 3.60
N PHE A 108 0.81 8.17 2.59
CA PHE A 108 0.88 7.03 1.67
C PHE A 108 2.33 6.56 1.51
N SER A 109 2.51 5.26 1.30
CA SER A 109 3.76 4.73 0.74
C SER A 109 3.97 5.21 -0.70
N GLU A 110 5.16 5.00 -1.24
CA GLU A 110 5.34 4.92 -2.68
C GLU A 110 4.46 3.80 -3.26
N PRO A 111 4.06 3.91 -4.53
CA PRO A 111 3.26 2.87 -5.18
C PRO A 111 3.98 1.52 -5.18
N TYR A 112 3.26 0.45 -4.83
CA TYR A 112 3.76 -0.93 -4.90
C TYR A 112 3.36 -1.64 -6.19
N LEU A 113 2.40 -1.09 -6.95
CA LEU A 113 2.03 -1.60 -8.26
C LEU A 113 1.65 -0.43 -9.18
N HIS A 114 2.15 -0.49 -10.41
CA HIS A 114 1.74 0.39 -11.50
C HIS A 114 0.94 -0.45 -12.50
N THR A 115 -0.36 -0.21 -12.62
CA THR A 115 -1.16 -0.93 -13.61
C THR A 115 -1.38 -0.05 -14.83
N ASP A 116 -0.82 -0.45 -15.96
CA ASP A 116 -1.19 0.11 -17.26
C ASP A 116 -2.58 -0.41 -17.64
N ALA A 117 -3.52 0.48 -17.94
CA ALA A 117 -4.84 0.10 -18.41
C ALA A 117 -4.77 -0.45 -19.85
N HIS A 118 -4.38 -1.72 -19.99
CA HIS A 118 -4.46 -2.43 -21.26
C HIS A 118 -5.88 -2.97 -21.46
N LEU A 119 -6.54 -2.50 -22.54
CA LEU A 119 -7.83 -3.03 -23.00
C LEU A 119 -7.72 -4.55 -23.21
N ILE A 120 -8.43 -5.34 -22.41
CA ILE A 120 -8.58 -6.78 -22.61
C ILE A 120 -9.49 -6.99 -23.82
N ALA A 121 -8.92 -7.42 -24.95
CA ALA A 121 -9.71 -7.87 -26.11
C ALA A 121 -10.19 -9.31 -25.87
N GLN A 122 -11.47 -9.60 -26.14
CA GLN A 122 -11.99 -10.98 -26.11
C GLN A 122 -11.21 -11.86 -27.10
N LYS A 123 -10.87 -13.07 -26.66
CA LYS A 123 -10.02 -14.08 -27.31
C LYS A 123 -10.45 -14.49 -28.72
N ASP A 124 -11.70 -14.19 -29.12
CA ASP A 124 -12.28 -14.59 -30.42
C ASP A 124 -12.39 -13.44 -31.43
N GLU A 125 -11.95 -12.22 -31.11
CA GLU A 125 -11.70 -11.20 -32.13
C GLU A 125 -10.19 -11.06 -32.39
N PRO A 126 -9.75 -10.98 -33.67
CA PRO A 126 -8.37 -10.64 -33.95
C PRO A 126 -8.05 -9.32 -33.24
N PRO A 127 -6.88 -9.19 -32.58
CA PRO A 127 -6.53 -7.96 -31.88
C PRO A 127 -6.62 -6.82 -32.88
N ARG A 128 -7.68 -6.00 -32.76
CA ARG A 128 -7.84 -4.84 -33.61
C ARG A 128 -6.68 -3.94 -33.22
N SER A 129 -5.80 -3.67 -34.17
CA SER A 129 -4.76 -2.67 -34.03
C SER A 129 -5.39 -1.45 -33.35
N ILE A 130 -4.76 -0.90 -32.31
CA ILE A 130 -5.28 0.27 -31.59
C ILE A 130 -5.64 1.39 -32.58
N LEU A 131 -4.91 1.48 -33.70
CA LEU A 131 -5.18 2.37 -34.84
C LEU A 131 -6.54 2.15 -35.55
N LEU A 132 -7.08 0.92 -35.55
CA LEU A 132 -8.37 0.56 -36.17
C LEU A 132 -9.55 0.79 -35.22
N VAL A 133 -9.33 0.72 -33.90
CA VAL A 133 -10.35 1.10 -32.90
C VAL A 133 -10.48 2.62 -32.84
N GLN A 134 -9.34 3.33 -32.92
CA GLN A 134 -9.27 4.79 -32.97
C GLN A 134 -10.00 5.43 -34.18
N SER A 135 -10.20 4.68 -35.26
CA SER A 135 -10.93 5.17 -36.44
C SER A 135 -12.44 4.93 -36.39
N LEU A 136 -12.93 4.13 -35.43
CA LEU A 136 -14.36 3.81 -35.26
C LEU A 136 -15.02 4.60 -34.12
N THR A 137 -14.24 5.27 -33.27
CA THR A 137 -14.72 6.16 -32.22
C THR A 137 -14.26 7.59 -32.52
N GLU A 138 -15.18 8.51 -32.83
CA GLU A 138 -14.85 9.93 -33.07
C GLU A 138 -14.33 10.65 -31.80
N GLU A 139 -14.39 10.00 -30.64
CA GLU A 139 -13.73 10.46 -29.43
C GLU A 139 -12.41 9.73 -29.22
N LYS A 140 -11.31 10.50 -29.21
CA LYS A 140 -9.99 10.05 -28.80
C LYS A 140 -10.12 9.40 -27.41
N PRO A 141 -9.77 8.11 -27.22
CA PRO A 141 -9.81 7.51 -25.89
C PRO A 141 -8.93 8.36 -24.98
N LYS A 142 -9.52 8.98 -23.95
CA LYS A 142 -8.73 9.43 -22.81
C LYS A 142 -8.11 8.15 -22.27
N ALA A 143 -6.78 8.00 -22.42
CA ALA A 143 -6.07 6.89 -21.82
C ALA A 143 -6.61 6.75 -20.39
N ALA A 144 -7.17 5.58 -20.06
CA ALA A 144 -7.54 5.31 -18.69
C ALA A 144 -6.25 5.54 -17.86
N PRO A 145 -6.31 6.41 -16.84
CA PRO A 145 -5.10 6.80 -16.13
C PRO A 145 -4.46 5.55 -15.54
N ALA A 146 -3.13 5.44 -15.65
CA ALA A 146 -2.39 4.42 -14.94
C ALA A 146 -2.70 4.52 -13.44
N GLU A 147 -3.07 3.41 -12.83
CA GLU A 147 -3.40 3.38 -11.41
C GLU A 147 -2.11 3.07 -10.61
N ASN A 148 -1.77 3.99 -9.72
CA ASN A 148 -0.65 3.90 -8.79
C ASN A 148 -1.19 3.39 -7.47
N LEU A 149 -1.11 2.07 -7.25
CA LEU A 149 -1.62 1.47 -6.03
C LEU A 149 -0.61 1.69 -4.90
N ALA A 150 -1.06 2.33 -3.82
CA ALA A 150 -0.24 2.74 -2.69
C ALA A 150 -0.92 2.37 -1.36
N ILE A 151 -0.14 2.35 -0.27
CA ILE A 151 -0.60 1.90 1.04
C ILE A 151 -0.90 3.14 1.91
N PRO A 152 -2.18 3.46 2.18
CA PRO A 152 -2.52 4.50 3.14
C PRO A 152 -2.26 4.06 4.58
N PHE A 153 -1.83 5.03 5.38
CA PHE A 153 -1.74 4.94 6.84
C PHE A 153 -2.09 6.29 7.47
N GLN A 154 -2.16 6.34 8.80
CA GLN A 154 -2.49 7.57 9.51
C GLN A 154 -1.54 8.71 9.18
N LYS A 155 -2.12 9.87 8.90
CA LYS A 155 -1.38 11.11 8.64
C LYS A 155 -0.55 11.55 9.85
N GLY A 156 0.65 12.06 9.57
CA GLY A 156 1.51 12.65 10.59
C GLY A 156 2.39 11.65 11.34
N ASN A 157 2.69 10.49 10.74
CA ASN A 157 3.58 9.47 11.32
C ASN A 157 4.87 9.32 10.49
N PRO A 158 5.79 10.30 10.51
CA PRO A 158 6.99 10.29 9.67
C PRO A 158 7.95 9.12 9.98
N ALA A 159 8.03 8.65 11.23
CA ALA A 159 8.90 7.53 11.57
C ALA A 159 8.34 6.20 11.04
N PHE A 160 7.02 6.02 11.13
CA PHE A 160 6.35 4.89 10.50
C PHE A 160 6.48 4.94 8.97
N HIS A 161 6.25 6.10 8.36
CA HIS A 161 6.42 6.30 6.92
C HIS A 161 7.82 5.86 6.47
N ALA A 162 8.88 6.38 7.11
CA ALA A 162 10.25 6.01 6.77
C ALA A 162 10.51 4.50 6.93
N SER A 163 9.94 3.87 7.95
CA SER A 163 10.08 2.43 8.19
C SER A 163 9.38 1.61 7.11
N LEU A 164 8.14 1.97 6.77
CA LEU A 164 7.34 1.33 5.72
C LEU A 164 8.01 1.49 4.35
N GLU A 165 8.56 2.68 4.05
CA GLU A 165 9.27 2.87 2.79
C GLU A 165 10.53 2.04 2.73
N ASN A 166 11.36 2.04 3.76
CA ASN A 166 12.57 1.23 3.78
C ASN A 166 12.25 -0.27 3.62
N ALA A 167 11.17 -0.76 4.22
CA ALA A 167 10.67 -2.12 4.02
C ALA A 167 10.30 -2.37 2.55
N LEU A 168 9.46 -1.51 1.96
CA LEU A 168 9.04 -1.62 0.56
C LEU A 168 10.23 -1.55 -0.41
N GLN A 169 11.18 -0.65 -0.18
CA GLN A 169 12.40 -0.52 -0.99
C GLN A 169 13.27 -1.78 -0.91
N ARG A 170 13.40 -2.43 0.25
CA ARG A 170 14.15 -3.69 0.36
C ARG A 170 13.47 -4.81 -0.41
N ILE A 171 12.15 -4.93 -0.29
CA ILE A 171 11.33 -5.91 -1.03
C ILE A 171 11.44 -5.70 -2.56
N LYS A 172 11.53 -4.44 -3.00
CA LYS A 172 11.79 -4.08 -4.40
C LYS A 172 13.22 -4.44 -4.81
N ALA A 173 14.20 -4.03 -4.01
CA ALA A 173 15.62 -4.14 -4.34
C ALA A 173 16.14 -5.59 -4.41
N ASP A 174 15.55 -6.51 -3.64
CA ASP A 174 15.91 -7.93 -3.67
C ASP A 174 15.02 -8.79 -4.58
N GLY A 175 14.11 -8.17 -5.33
CA GLY A 175 13.29 -8.83 -6.35
C GLY A 175 12.10 -9.60 -5.80
N ARG A 176 11.81 -9.54 -4.49
CA ARG A 176 10.61 -10.18 -3.92
C ARG A 176 9.32 -9.60 -4.47
N LEU A 177 9.24 -8.29 -4.72
CA LEU A 177 8.07 -7.68 -5.33
C LEU A 177 7.84 -8.23 -6.75
N GLU A 178 8.88 -8.26 -7.58
CA GLU A 178 8.83 -8.80 -8.94
C GLU A 178 8.42 -10.29 -8.94
N ALA A 179 8.93 -11.07 -7.98
CA ALA A 179 8.52 -12.46 -7.81
C ALA A 179 7.03 -12.62 -7.45
N LEU A 180 6.48 -11.73 -6.62
CA LEU A 180 5.04 -11.70 -6.32
C LEU A 180 4.23 -11.31 -7.56
N GLU A 181 4.65 -10.28 -8.29
CA GLU A 181 3.96 -9.85 -9.51
C GLU A 181 3.91 -10.98 -10.54
N LYS A 182 5.06 -11.64 -10.77
CA LYS A 182 5.14 -12.81 -11.65
C LYS A 182 4.23 -13.95 -11.21
N LYS A 183 4.23 -14.28 -9.93
CA LYS A 183 3.41 -15.37 -9.38
C LYS A 183 1.93 -15.12 -9.61
N TRP A 184 1.48 -13.90 -9.37
CA TRP A 184 0.05 -13.56 -9.33
C TRP A 184 -0.51 -13.02 -10.64
N PHE A 185 0.31 -12.44 -11.52
CA PHE A 185 -0.15 -11.79 -12.76
C PHE A 185 0.44 -12.39 -14.05
N GLU A 186 1.60 -13.06 -14.05
CA GLU A 186 2.16 -13.63 -15.29
C GLU A 186 1.61 -15.03 -15.64
N ALA A 187 1.07 -15.76 -14.66
CA ALA A 187 0.59 -17.14 -14.85
C ALA A 187 -0.60 -17.27 -15.83
N GLU A 188 -1.33 -16.18 -16.13
CA GLU A 188 -2.45 -16.21 -17.10
C GLU A 188 -2.03 -16.00 -18.56
N THR A 189 -0.77 -15.66 -18.84
CA THR A 189 -0.29 -15.41 -20.22
C THR A 189 0.19 -16.68 -20.95
N SER A 190 0.25 -17.82 -20.26
CA SER A 190 0.73 -19.10 -20.80
C SER A 190 -0.40 -20.06 -21.21
N VAL A 191 -1.34 -19.60 -22.04
CA VAL A 191 -2.10 -20.50 -22.91
C VAL A 191 -1.62 -20.26 -24.33
N ALA A 192 -0.44 -20.80 -24.64
CA ALA A 192 0.01 -20.94 -26.02
C ALA A 192 -1.02 -21.80 -26.79
N PRO A 193 -1.43 -21.42 -28.02
CA PRO A 193 -2.20 -22.34 -28.85
C PRO A 193 -1.29 -23.53 -29.20
N ASN A 194 -1.74 -24.73 -28.86
CA ASN A 194 -1.14 -25.99 -29.30
C ASN A 194 -1.06 -26.01 -30.85
N PRO A 195 -0.02 -26.62 -31.45
CA PRO A 195 0.31 -26.49 -32.87
C PRO A 195 -0.74 -27.04 -33.82
#